data_AF-V4AZ06-F1
#
_entry.id   AF-V4AZ06-F1
#
_cell.length_a   1.000
_cell.length_b   1.000
_cell.length_c   1.000
_cell.angle_alpha   90.00
_cell.angle_beta   90.00
_cell.angle_gamma   90.00
#
_symmetry.space_group_name_H-M   'P 1'
#
loop_
_entity.id
_entity.type
_entity.pdbx_description
1 polymer ?
#
loop_
_entity_poly.entity_id
_entity_poly.type
_entity_poly.pdbx_seq_one_letter_code
_entity_poly.pdbx_strand_id
1 'polypeptide(L)'
;MAKTEKITNDLKHENQDTLPTKTNENLSGRSLDVAEEASASVRELNNVILKLKPIVKQAKSRTIQKIVRQIQRLKKTKGSDEKVEKSRNKAERLLDEIYTIKSLELEQLAQYSLGNTTSFFHLSSQKDIPVEIKAMTRVSENPQVQQYVKAFRANHKDWEKLGDFMLSKQSGRRYKHATSENRVERIKASEALVKTYIDKKFSGDKDKIKKVESISEHVLTKPRRFQKADTSESLKDSEPKKDTKGPKPEKRKLF
;
A
#
# COMPACT_ATOMS: atom_id res chain seq x y z
N MET A 1 59.52 20.04 58.43
CA MET A 1 60.37 20.73 57.43
C MET A 1 59.73 20.48 56.06
N ALA A 2 58.78 21.28 55.59
CA ALA A 2 58.83 22.68 55.13
C ALA A 2 59.09 22.80 53.61
N LYS A 3 58.27 23.67 52.97
CA LYS A 3 58.30 24.27 51.61
C LYS A 3 57.51 23.51 50.54
N THR A 4 56.35 23.92 50.00
CA THR A 4 55.79 25.21 49.47
C THR A 4 56.62 25.88 48.39
N GLU A 5 56.02 26.04 47.20
CA GLU A 5 56.18 27.10 46.16
C GLU A 5 55.33 26.60 44.96
N LYS A 6 54.15 27.12 44.59
CA LYS A 6 53.74 28.48 44.17
C LYS A 6 54.76 29.15 43.24
N ILE A 7 54.50 29.08 41.93
CA ILE A 7 54.81 30.15 40.99
C ILE A 7 53.60 30.39 40.08
N THR A 8 52.90 31.46 40.42
CA THR A 8 52.08 32.31 39.55
C THR A 8 52.97 33.03 38.53
N ASN A 9 52.47 33.28 37.32
CA ASN A 9 52.49 34.64 36.78
C ASN A 9 51.55 34.85 35.61
N ASP A 10 50.72 35.86 35.81
CA ASP A 10 49.78 36.55 34.93
C ASP A 10 50.46 37.36 33.82
N LEU A 11 49.68 37.65 32.75
CA LEU A 11 49.54 38.95 32.06
C LEU A 11 48.63 38.69 30.84
N LYS A 12 47.31 38.93 30.86
CA LYS A 12 46.55 40.20 30.86
C LYS A 12 46.95 41.21 29.76
N HIS A 13 46.10 41.30 28.75
CA HIS A 13 45.38 42.52 28.34
C HIS A 13 44.00 42.04 27.85
N GLU A 14 42.85 42.33 28.47
CA GLU A 14 42.26 43.61 28.83
C GLU A 14 42.05 44.51 27.62
N ASN A 15 40.85 44.46 27.03
CA ASN A 15 39.92 45.57 27.21
C ASN A 15 38.47 45.13 27.00
N GLN A 16 37.68 45.60 27.97
CA GLN A 16 36.24 45.50 28.11
C GLN A 16 35.60 46.54 27.18
N ASP A 17 34.36 46.34 26.73
CA ASP A 17 33.26 47.06 27.35
C ASP A 17 31.87 46.81 26.73
N THR A 18 30.92 46.66 27.66
CA THR A 18 29.47 46.97 27.62
C THR A 18 28.43 45.95 27.10
N LEU A 19 27.74 45.40 28.11
CA LEU A 19 26.43 44.73 28.17
C LEU A 19 25.24 45.69 27.84
N PRO A 20 23.95 45.33 28.08
CA PRO A 20 23.14 44.21 27.57
C PRO A 20 21.76 44.72 27.05
N THR A 21 20.97 43.89 26.35
CA THR A 21 19.54 43.62 26.67
C THR A 21 18.75 42.94 25.54
N LYS A 22 17.89 42.02 25.99
CA LYS A 22 16.58 41.60 25.43
C LYS A 22 16.59 40.61 24.26
N THR A 23 16.32 39.36 24.65
CA THR A 23 15.44 38.40 23.98
C THR A 23 14.43 39.06 23.03
N ASN A 24 14.44 38.63 21.77
CA ASN A 24 13.22 38.47 21.02
C ASN A 24 13.31 37.17 20.24
N GLU A 25 12.35 36.30 20.55
CA GLU A 25 12.13 35.04 19.88
C GLU A 25 11.91 35.25 18.38
N ASN A 26 12.07 34.14 17.66
CA ASN A 26 11.27 33.84 16.49
C ASN A 26 11.74 34.42 15.14
N LEU A 27 12.85 33.88 14.64
CA LEU A 27 12.99 33.63 13.20
C LEU A 27 13.55 32.21 13.02
N SER A 28 12.69 31.23 13.31
CA SER A 28 12.75 29.94 12.62
C SER A 28 12.60 30.21 11.13
N GLY A 29 13.74 30.45 10.49
CA GLY A 29 13.88 30.44 9.05
C GLY A 29 13.41 29.08 8.57
N ARG A 30 12.22 29.08 7.98
CA ARG A 30 11.56 27.94 7.35
C ARG A 30 12.57 27.16 6.51
N SER A 31 13.09 26.04 7.03
CA SER A 31 13.77 25.03 6.22
C SER A 31 12.69 24.27 5.44
N LEU A 32 12.14 24.92 4.42
CA LEU A 32 11.16 24.32 3.50
C LEU A 32 11.83 23.51 2.38
N ASP A 33 13.17 23.46 2.34
CA ASP A 33 13.96 22.89 1.24
C ASP A 33 14.81 21.68 1.63
N VAL A 34 14.32 20.83 2.53
CA VAL A 34 14.74 19.42 2.53
C VAL A 34 13.51 18.60 2.20
N ALA A 35 13.14 18.61 0.91
CA ALA A 35 12.39 17.48 0.38
C ALA A 35 13.28 16.27 0.67
N GLU A 36 12.90 15.48 1.67
CA GLU A 36 13.64 14.29 2.06
C GLU A 36 13.68 13.38 0.84
N GLU A 37 14.82 13.38 0.15
CA GLU A 37 14.99 12.64 -1.10
C GLU A 37 14.75 11.17 -0.78
N ALA A 38 13.73 10.59 -1.41
CA ALA A 38 13.40 9.20 -1.19
C ALA A 38 14.63 8.34 -1.49
N SER A 39 15.03 7.48 -0.55
CA SER A 39 16.27 6.70 -0.68
C SER A 39 16.20 5.62 -1.76
N ALA A 40 15.00 5.36 -2.29
CA ALA A 40 14.77 4.40 -3.34
C ALA A 40 13.78 4.95 -4.38
N SER A 41 14.13 4.75 -5.64
CA SER A 41 13.24 5.00 -6.77
C SER A 41 12.11 3.97 -6.85
N VAL A 42 11.01 4.33 -7.51
CA VAL A 42 9.86 3.42 -7.73
C VAL A 42 10.28 2.11 -8.42
N ARG A 43 11.28 2.16 -9.32
CA ARG A 43 11.80 0.98 -10.01
C ARG A 43 12.52 0.04 -9.05
N GLU A 44 13.32 0.58 -8.14
CA GLU A 44 14.04 -0.21 -7.13
C GLU A 44 13.07 -0.86 -6.15
N LEU A 45 12.04 -0.14 -5.69
CA LEU A 45 10.99 -0.72 -4.84
C LEU A 45 10.27 -1.88 -5.51
N ASN A 46 9.95 -1.76 -6.80
CA ASN A 46 9.35 -2.86 -7.57
C ASN A 46 10.29 -4.07 -7.64
N ASN A 47 11.59 -3.86 -7.82
CA ASN A 47 12.57 -4.95 -7.80
C ASN A 47 12.64 -5.63 -6.43
N VAL A 48 12.56 -4.86 -5.34
CA VAL A 48 12.50 -5.39 -3.97
C VAL A 48 11.26 -6.28 -3.80
N ILE A 49 10.09 -5.83 -4.25
CA ILE A 49 8.84 -6.61 -4.21
C ILE A 49 8.98 -7.90 -5.03
N LEU A 50 9.53 -7.83 -6.25
CA LEU A 50 9.72 -9.00 -7.11
C LEU A 50 10.65 -10.04 -6.47
N LYS A 51 11.73 -9.62 -5.83
CA LYS A 51 12.65 -10.49 -5.07
C LYS A 51 11.98 -11.10 -3.83
N LEU A 52 11.08 -10.36 -3.18
CA LEU A 52 10.37 -10.83 -1.99
C LEU A 52 9.24 -11.83 -2.31
N LYS A 53 8.59 -11.72 -3.47
CA LYS A 53 7.48 -12.62 -3.91
C LYS A 53 7.78 -14.13 -3.77
N PRO A 54 8.91 -14.70 -4.25
CA PRO A 54 9.18 -16.12 -4.07
C PRO A 54 9.35 -16.53 -2.61
N ILE A 55 9.93 -15.66 -1.78
CA ILE A 55 10.09 -15.90 -0.33
C ILE A 55 8.71 -15.91 0.34
N VAL A 56 7.86 -14.94 0.01
CA VAL A 56 6.48 -14.86 0.50
C VAL A 56 5.65 -16.07 0.06
N LYS A 57 5.83 -16.56 -1.18
CA LYS A 57 5.18 -17.79 -1.65
C LYS A 57 5.54 -19.00 -0.79
N GLN A 58 6.82 -19.15 -0.45
CA GLN A 58 7.27 -20.21 0.46
C GLN A 58 6.72 -20.02 1.87
N ALA A 59 6.74 -18.79 2.39
CA ALA A 59 6.20 -18.45 3.70
C ALA A 59 4.70 -18.78 3.79
N LYS A 60 3.92 -18.45 2.77
CA LYS A 60 2.49 -18.78 2.64
C LYS A 60 2.26 -20.28 2.77
N SER A 61 3.01 -21.11 2.03
CA SER A 61 2.94 -22.58 2.16
C SER A 61 3.29 -23.06 3.57
N ARG A 62 4.39 -22.56 4.15
CA ARG A 62 4.83 -22.94 5.50
C ARG A 62 3.80 -22.56 6.56
N THR A 63 3.19 -21.38 6.45
CA THR A 63 2.14 -20.93 7.38
C THR A 63 0.90 -21.79 7.27
N ILE A 64 0.42 -22.12 6.06
CA ILE A 64 -0.70 -23.05 5.86
C ILE A 64 -0.38 -24.41 6.51
N GLN A 65 0.79 -24.97 6.26
CA GLN A 65 1.20 -26.26 6.86
C GLN A 65 1.22 -26.20 8.39
N LYS A 66 1.68 -25.10 9.00
CA LYS A 66 1.63 -24.91 10.45
C LYS A 66 0.20 -24.91 10.97
N ILE A 67 -0.72 -24.19 10.31
CA ILE A 67 -2.13 -24.12 10.72
C ILE A 67 -2.81 -25.49 10.54
N VAL A 68 -2.54 -26.21 9.45
CA VAL A 68 -3.06 -27.57 9.24
C VAL A 68 -2.64 -28.51 10.36
N ARG A 69 -1.36 -28.47 10.79
CA ARG A 69 -0.88 -29.26 11.94
C ARG A 69 -1.60 -28.86 13.23
N GLN A 70 -1.89 -27.58 13.45
CA GLN A 70 -2.66 -27.12 14.61
C GLN A 70 -4.09 -27.66 14.57
N ILE A 71 -4.77 -27.61 13.43
CA ILE A 71 -6.11 -28.18 13.24
C ILE A 71 -6.10 -29.69 13.53
N GLN A 72 -5.10 -30.44 13.05
CA GLN A 72 -4.97 -31.86 13.34
C GLN A 72 -4.80 -32.14 14.83
N ARG A 73 -4.08 -31.29 15.57
CA ARG A 73 -3.96 -31.39 17.03
C ARG A 73 -5.28 -31.08 17.73
N LEU A 74 -6.00 -30.05 17.29
CA LEU A 74 -7.32 -29.68 17.82
C LEU A 74 -8.35 -30.79 17.58
N LYS A 75 -8.35 -31.44 16.41
CA LYS A 75 -9.23 -32.59 16.14
C LYS A 75 -8.95 -33.81 17.02
N LYS A 76 -7.74 -33.93 17.56
CA LYS A 76 -7.34 -35.02 18.46
C LYS A 76 -7.58 -34.72 19.93
N THR A 77 -8.05 -33.51 20.30
CA THR A 77 -8.31 -33.18 21.71
C THR A 77 -9.49 -33.99 22.22
N LYS A 78 -9.26 -34.74 23.31
CA LYS A 78 -10.28 -35.47 24.06
C LYS A 78 -10.54 -34.77 25.40
N GLY A 79 -11.72 -34.94 25.98
CA GLY A 79 -12.10 -34.36 27.29
C GLY A 79 -13.59 -34.10 27.41
N SER A 80 -13.98 -33.23 28.34
CA SER A 80 -15.35 -32.73 28.48
C SER A 80 -15.89 -32.15 27.18
N ASP A 81 -17.18 -32.34 26.92
CA ASP A 81 -17.87 -31.92 25.70
C ASP A 81 -17.67 -30.43 25.40
N GLU A 82 -17.67 -29.58 26.43
CA GLU A 82 -17.40 -28.14 26.24
C GLU A 82 -16.00 -27.86 25.67
N LYS A 83 -15.00 -28.62 26.08
CA LYS A 83 -13.62 -28.45 25.62
C LYS A 83 -13.49 -28.93 24.18
N VAL A 84 -14.17 -30.03 23.84
CA VAL A 84 -14.23 -30.56 22.47
C VAL A 84 -14.91 -29.55 21.54
N GLU A 85 -16.04 -28.97 21.96
CA GLU A 85 -16.77 -27.99 21.16
C GLU A 85 -15.97 -26.69 20.97
N LYS A 86 -15.31 -26.17 22.01
CA LYS A 86 -14.39 -25.02 21.89
C LYS A 86 -13.22 -25.31 20.93
N SER A 87 -12.69 -26.54 20.96
CA SER A 87 -11.62 -26.98 20.05
C SER A 87 -12.09 -27.08 18.60
N ARG A 88 -13.30 -27.63 18.37
CA ARG A 88 -13.96 -27.74 17.06
C ARG A 88 -14.18 -26.36 16.44
N ASN A 89 -14.76 -25.43 17.19
CA ASN A 89 -14.95 -24.03 16.77
C ASN A 89 -13.62 -23.34 16.44
N LYS A 90 -12.57 -23.59 17.21
CA LYS A 90 -11.23 -23.06 16.91
C LYS A 90 -10.65 -23.65 15.63
N ALA A 91 -10.87 -24.94 15.37
CA ALA A 91 -10.43 -25.59 14.15
C ALA A 91 -11.14 -25.03 12.91
N GLU A 92 -12.45 -24.75 13.00
CA GLU A 92 -13.22 -24.09 11.93
C GLU A 92 -12.68 -22.69 11.63
N ARG A 93 -12.47 -21.85 12.66
CA ARG A 93 -11.85 -20.52 12.46
C ARG A 93 -10.48 -20.57 11.79
N LEU A 94 -9.65 -21.57 12.14
CA LEU A 94 -8.35 -21.77 11.51
C LEU A 94 -8.47 -22.26 10.05
N LEU A 95 -9.55 -22.97 9.70
CA LEU A 95 -9.83 -23.35 8.31
C LEU A 95 -10.20 -22.11 7.48
N ASP A 96 -11.05 -21.23 8.00
CA ASP A 96 -11.41 -19.97 7.35
C ASP A 96 -10.17 -19.10 7.11
N GLU A 97 -9.27 -19.06 8.09
CA GLU A 97 -7.99 -18.37 7.95
C GLU A 97 -7.11 -19.01 6.86
N ILE A 98 -7.09 -20.34 6.72
CA ILE A 98 -6.38 -21.00 5.60
C ILE A 98 -6.98 -20.59 4.25
N TYR A 99 -8.30 -20.55 4.12
CA TYR A 99 -8.94 -20.12 2.88
C TYR A 99 -8.58 -18.67 2.53
N THR A 100 -8.58 -17.81 3.55
CA THR A 100 -8.14 -16.42 3.42
C THR A 100 -6.67 -16.34 2.99
N ILE A 101 -5.77 -17.07 3.66
CA ILE A 101 -4.35 -17.10 3.28
C ILE A 101 -4.19 -17.56 1.83
N LYS A 102 -4.96 -18.55 1.38
CA LYS A 102 -4.92 -19.04 0.00
C LYS A 102 -5.36 -17.99 -1.03
N SER A 103 -6.37 -17.19 -0.74
CA SER A 103 -6.86 -16.15 -1.66
C SER A 103 -5.94 -14.93 -1.78
N LEU A 104 -5.10 -14.65 -0.77
CA LEU A 104 -4.21 -13.49 -0.77
C LEU A 104 -3.23 -13.44 -1.96
N GLU A 105 -3.12 -12.28 -2.59
CA GLU A 105 -2.18 -12.03 -3.67
C GLU A 105 -0.74 -11.91 -3.12
N LEU A 106 0.23 -12.53 -3.81
CA LEU A 106 1.63 -12.53 -3.37
C LEU A 106 2.26 -11.13 -3.39
N GLU A 107 1.87 -10.29 -4.34
CA GLU A 107 2.34 -8.91 -4.46
C GLU A 107 1.84 -8.05 -3.29
N GLN A 108 0.56 -8.19 -2.97
CA GLN A 108 -0.06 -7.49 -1.84
C GLN A 108 0.59 -7.88 -0.52
N LEU A 109 0.84 -9.18 -0.32
CA LEU A 109 1.54 -9.70 0.84
C LEU A 109 2.96 -9.14 0.96
N ALA A 110 3.72 -9.09 -0.14
CA ALA A 110 5.09 -8.58 -0.13
C ALA A 110 5.15 -7.09 0.24
N GLN A 111 4.29 -6.27 -0.35
CA GLN A 111 4.15 -4.86 -0.02
C GLN A 111 3.70 -4.66 1.44
N TYR A 112 2.73 -5.44 1.91
CA TYR A 112 2.28 -5.41 3.30
C TYR A 112 3.40 -5.81 4.27
N SER A 113 4.19 -6.84 3.95
CA SER A 113 5.33 -7.26 4.78
C SER A 113 6.39 -6.17 4.96
N LEU A 114 6.61 -5.33 3.93
CA LEU A 114 7.60 -4.25 3.99
C LEU A 114 7.11 -3.09 4.86
N GLY A 115 5.87 -2.64 4.65
CA GLY A 115 5.30 -1.49 5.37
C GLY A 115 4.76 -1.81 6.77
N ASN A 116 4.28 -3.02 7.02
CA ASN A 116 3.67 -3.34 8.31
C ASN A 116 4.71 -3.60 9.41
N THR A 117 4.49 -2.99 10.57
CA THR A 117 5.26 -3.20 11.81
C THR A 117 4.51 -3.96 12.88
N THR A 118 3.20 -4.13 12.73
CA THR A 118 2.37 -4.76 13.75
C THR A 118 2.70 -6.25 13.87
N SER A 119 2.87 -6.72 15.10
CA SER A 119 3.05 -8.15 15.38
C SER A 119 1.72 -8.89 15.39
N PHE A 120 1.74 -10.15 14.96
CA PHE A 120 0.57 -11.02 14.96
C PHE A 120 -0.04 -11.18 16.36
N PHE A 121 0.79 -11.19 17.41
CA PHE A 121 0.32 -11.37 18.78
C PHE A 121 -0.65 -10.26 19.21
N HIS A 122 -0.33 -9.00 18.87
CA HIS A 122 -1.20 -7.86 19.15
C HIS A 122 -2.51 -7.95 18.38
N LEU A 123 -2.47 -8.32 17.10
CA LEU A 123 -3.67 -8.42 16.27
C LEU A 123 -4.55 -9.64 16.64
N SER A 124 -3.95 -10.73 17.11
CA SER A 124 -4.70 -11.92 17.51
C SER A 124 -5.58 -11.70 18.74
N SER A 125 -5.23 -10.72 19.58
CA SER A 125 -5.97 -10.40 20.81
C SER A 125 -7.18 -9.50 20.54
N GLN A 126 -7.15 -8.74 19.45
CA GLN A 126 -8.25 -7.84 19.08
C GLN A 126 -9.37 -8.61 18.36
N LYS A 127 -10.61 -8.36 18.78
CA LYS A 127 -11.81 -9.05 18.25
C LYS A 127 -12.23 -8.50 16.89
N ASP A 128 -12.07 -7.20 16.66
CA ASP A 128 -12.68 -6.50 15.51
C ASP A 128 -11.78 -6.44 14.27
N ILE A 129 -10.55 -6.95 14.35
CA ILE A 129 -9.65 -6.96 13.20
C ILE A 129 -10.15 -7.99 12.16
N PRO A 130 -10.22 -7.58 10.87
CA PRO A 130 -10.58 -8.49 9.78
C PRO A 130 -9.61 -9.68 9.67
N VAL A 131 -10.16 -10.85 9.36
CA VAL A 131 -9.40 -12.11 9.22
C VAL A 131 -8.30 -11.97 8.16
N GLU A 132 -8.54 -11.19 7.11
CA GLU A 132 -7.57 -10.88 6.06
C GLU A 132 -6.29 -10.25 6.61
N ILE A 133 -6.40 -9.21 7.43
CA ILE A 133 -5.25 -8.54 8.02
C ILE A 133 -4.51 -9.49 8.96
N LYS A 134 -5.23 -10.27 9.79
CA LYS A 134 -4.61 -11.29 10.66
C LYS A 134 -3.81 -12.31 9.83
N ALA A 135 -4.36 -12.77 8.72
CA ALA A 135 -3.71 -13.70 7.80
C ALA A 135 -2.47 -13.08 7.14
N MET A 136 -2.55 -11.83 6.66
CA MET A 136 -1.42 -11.11 6.07
C MET A 136 -0.29 -10.93 7.07
N THR A 137 -0.59 -10.54 8.31
CA THR A 137 0.42 -10.38 9.37
C THR A 137 1.07 -11.71 9.72
N ARG A 138 0.28 -12.79 9.87
CA ARG A 138 0.82 -14.12 10.19
C ARG A 138 1.77 -14.64 9.11
N VAL A 139 1.49 -14.38 7.84
CA VAL A 139 2.42 -14.72 6.74
C VAL A 139 3.66 -13.83 6.76
N SER A 140 3.48 -12.53 7.02
CA SER A 140 4.57 -11.55 7.05
C SER A 140 5.55 -11.78 8.19
N GLU A 141 5.10 -12.28 9.33
CA GLU A 141 5.93 -12.59 10.52
C GLU A 141 6.78 -13.87 10.33
N ASN A 142 6.72 -14.52 9.16
CA ASN A 142 7.57 -15.66 8.87
C ASN A 142 9.07 -15.26 8.94
N PRO A 143 9.93 -16.05 9.61
CA PRO A 143 11.34 -15.69 9.79
C PRO A 143 12.09 -15.35 8.50
N GLN A 144 11.81 -16.06 7.40
CA GLN A 144 12.48 -15.79 6.11
C GLN A 144 12.07 -14.45 5.50
N VAL A 145 10.79 -14.10 5.63
CA VAL A 145 10.26 -12.81 5.18
C VAL A 145 10.83 -11.69 6.04
N GLN A 146 10.79 -11.87 7.36
CA GLN A 146 11.33 -10.90 8.32
C GLN A 146 12.83 -10.65 8.15
N GLN A 147 13.62 -11.67 7.82
CA GLN A 147 15.04 -11.50 7.54
C GLN A 147 15.27 -10.56 6.35
N TYR A 148 14.52 -10.75 5.26
CA TYR A 148 14.60 -9.89 4.08
C TYR A 148 14.11 -8.46 4.37
N VAL A 149 12.99 -8.33 5.09
CA VAL A 149 12.42 -7.02 5.49
C VAL A 149 13.40 -6.26 6.38
N LYS A 150 14.04 -6.92 7.35
CA LYS A 150 15.05 -6.30 8.22
C LYS A 150 16.26 -5.79 7.42
N ALA A 151 16.75 -6.57 6.45
CA ALA A 151 17.83 -6.13 5.56
C ALA A 151 17.43 -4.90 4.74
N PHE A 152 16.19 -4.86 4.22
CA PHE A 152 15.67 -3.69 3.54
C PHE A 152 15.60 -2.45 4.47
N ARG A 153 15.04 -2.60 5.67
CA ARG A 153 14.92 -1.50 6.64
C ARG A 153 16.29 -0.98 7.12
N ALA A 154 17.31 -1.83 7.14
CA ALA A 154 18.67 -1.41 7.47
C ALA A 154 19.31 -0.53 6.38
N ASN A 155 18.95 -0.77 5.12
CA ASN A 155 19.50 -0.04 3.97
C ASN A 155 18.76 1.27 3.67
N HIS A 156 17.51 1.41 4.14
CA HIS A 156 16.64 2.55 3.84
C HIS A 156 16.15 3.18 5.15
N LYS A 157 16.62 4.39 5.49
CA LYS A 157 16.21 5.09 6.73
C LYS A 157 14.76 5.56 6.69
N ASP A 158 14.27 5.91 5.50
CA ASP A 158 12.92 6.36 5.15
C ASP A 158 11.97 5.20 4.82
N TRP A 159 12.29 3.97 5.23
CA TRP A 159 11.52 2.77 4.89
C TRP A 159 10.05 2.85 5.32
N GLU A 160 9.72 3.62 6.37
CA GLU A 160 8.34 3.85 6.81
C GLU A 160 7.52 4.55 5.72
N LYS A 161 8.06 5.67 5.20
CA LYS A 161 7.43 6.43 4.12
C LYS A 161 7.37 5.64 2.82
N LEU A 162 8.42 4.86 2.52
CA LEU A 162 8.43 3.95 1.37
C LEU A 162 7.39 2.83 1.51
N GLY A 163 7.21 2.32 2.74
CA GLY A 163 6.19 1.33 3.08
C GLY A 163 4.79 1.89 2.87
N ASP A 164 4.50 3.06 3.41
CA ASP A 164 3.23 3.77 3.22
C ASP A 164 2.94 4.04 1.74
N PHE A 165 3.97 4.44 0.99
CA PHE A 165 3.86 4.59 -0.46
C PHE A 165 3.47 3.27 -1.13
N MET A 166 4.12 2.15 -0.79
CA MET A 166 3.78 0.84 -1.36
C MET A 166 2.36 0.38 -1.00
N LEU A 167 1.94 0.60 0.24
CA LEU A 167 0.57 0.32 0.71
C LEU A 167 -0.46 1.20 -0.01
N SER A 168 -0.15 2.48 -0.24
CA SER A 168 -1.03 3.39 -1.01
C SER A 168 -1.15 2.99 -2.49
N LYS A 169 -0.13 2.34 -3.07
CA LYS A 169 -0.20 1.83 -4.45
C LYS A 169 -1.10 0.61 -4.57
N GLN A 170 -1.36 -0.14 -3.50
CA GLN A 170 -2.34 -1.23 -3.49
C GLN A 170 -3.76 -0.72 -3.71
N SER A 171 -4.13 0.39 -3.07
CA SER A 171 -5.44 1.02 -3.29
C SER A 171 -5.54 1.66 -4.69
N GLY A 172 -4.40 1.97 -5.30
CA GLY A 172 -4.24 2.60 -6.61
C GLY A 172 -4.73 1.82 -7.83
N ARG A 173 -4.82 0.48 -7.78
CA ARG A 173 -5.40 -0.30 -8.90
C ARG A 173 -6.92 -0.31 -8.90
N ARG A 174 -7.58 0.23 -7.86
CA ARG A 174 -9.04 0.42 -7.82
C ARG A 174 -9.49 1.67 -8.59
N TYR A 175 -8.58 2.51 -9.08
CA TYR A 175 -8.92 3.72 -9.86
C TYR A 175 -9.31 3.46 -11.32
N LYS A 176 -9.35 2.21 -11.79
CA LYS A 176 -9.91 1.91 -13.13
C LYS A 176 -11.45 1.98 -13.19
N HIS A 177 -12.11 2.15 -12.05
CA HIS A 177 -13.55 2.46 -11.98
C HIS A 177 -13.80 3.61 -10.99
N ALA A 178 -13.13 4.74 -11.15
CA ALA A 178 -13.67 5.98 -10.58
C ALA A 178 -14.95 6.31 -11.37
N THR A 179 -16.10 6.35 -10.69
CA THR A 179 -17.35 6.83 -11.26
C THR A 179 -17.14 8.21 -11.89
N SER A 180 -17.84 8.49 -13.00
CA SER A 180 -17.68 9.70 -13.82
C SER A 180 -17.70 11.00 -13.01
N GLU A 181 -18.42 11.05 -11.89
CA GLU A 181 -18.52 12.20 -10.99
C GLU A 181 -17.18 12.60 -10.38
N ASN A 182 -16.40 11.62 -9.88
CA ASN A 182 -15.08 11.87 -9.31
C ASN A 182 -14.05 12.37 -10.34
N ARG A 183 -14.31 12.13 -11.63
CA ARG A 183 -13.49 12.65 -12.73
C ARG A 183 -13.86 14.10 -13.04
N VAL A 184 -15.15 14.44 -13.02
CA VAL A 184 -15.64 15.80 -13.27
C VAL A 184 -15.19 16.75 -12.16
N GLU A 185 -15.23 16.35 -10.90
CA GLU A 185 -14.76 17.18 -9.78
C GLU A 185 -13.24 17.45 -9.86
N ARG A 186 -12.46 16.46 -10.29
CA ARG A 186 -11.01 16.63 -10.49
C ARG A 186 -10.69 17.51 -11.70
N ILE A 187 -11.47 17.41 -12.78
CA ILE A 187 -11.33 18.31 -13.94
C ILE A 187 -11.66 19.74 -13.50
N LYS A 188 -12.77 19.96 -12.79
CA LYS A 188 -13.15 21.27 -12.25
C LYS A 188 -12.11 21.83 -11.28
N ALA A 189 -11.56 21.00 -10.41
CA ALA A 189 -10.49 21.40 -9.50
C ALA A 189 -9.20 21.76 -10.25
N SER A 190 -8.86 21.00 -11.30
CA SER A 190 -7.70 21.32 -12.16
C SER A 190 -7.91 22.58 -12.98
N GLU A 191 -9.13 22.84 -13.48
CA GLU A 191 -9.50 24.07 -14.18
C GLU A 191 -9.42 25.28 -13.26
N ALA A 192 -9.86 25.16 -12.00
CA ALA A 192 -9.76 26.23 -11.01
C ALA A 192 -8.30 26.57 -10.68
N LEU A 193 -7.42 25.57 -10.56
CA LEU A 193 -5.98 25.79 -10.33
C LEU A 193 -5.29 26.45 -11.54
N VAL A 194 -5.67 26.06 -12.76
CA VAL A 194 -5.16 26.68 -13.98
C VAL A 194 -5.66 28.12 -14.11
N LYS A 195 -6.94 28.38 -13.82
CA LYS A 195 -7.53 29.72 -13.88
C LYS A 195 -6.90 30.68 -12.87
N THR A 196 -6.73 30.22 -11.63
CA THR A 196 -6.04 31.01 -10.58
C THR A 196 -4.57 31.25 -10.89
N TYR A 197 -3.87 30.30 -11.53
CA TYR A 197 -2.49 30.49 -11.98
C TYR A 197 -2.39 31.49 -13.13
N ILE A 198 -3.32 31.44 -14.10
CA ILE A 198 -3.38 32.38 -15.23
C ILE A 198 -3.73 33.79 -14.72
N ASP A 199 -4.73 33.93 -13.85
CA ASP A 199 -5.12 35.21 -13.25
C ASP A 199 -3.97 35.84 -12.44
N LYS A 200 -3.21 35.03 -11.70
CA LYS A 200 -2.05 35.49 -10.92
C LYS A 200 -0.85 35.90 -11.78
N LYS A 201 -0.72 35.34 -12.99
CA LYS A 201 0.43 35.57 -13.88
C LYS A 201 0.17 36.62 -14.97
N PHE A 202 -1.10 36.85 -15.34
CA PHE A 202 -1.49 37.72 -16.45
C PHE A 202 -2.49 38.81 -16.07
N SER A 203 -2.59 39.16 -14.79
CA SER A 203 -3.41 40.27 -14.26
C SER A 203 -2.98 41.63 -14.84
N GLY A 204 -3.42 41.91 -16.07
CA GLY A 204 -3.17 43.17 -16.78
C GLY A 204 -3.58 43.15 -18.26
N ASP A 205 -3.43 42.01 -18.96
CA ASP A 205 -3.66 41.90 -20.40
C ASP A 205 -4.88 41.01 -20.73
N LYS A 206 -6.08 41.62 -20.77
CA LYS A 206 -7.35 40.92 -21.04
C LYS A 206 -7.41 40.23 -22.41
N ASP A 207 -6.58 40.64 -23.37
CA ASP A 207 -6.59 40.12 -24.75
C ASP A 207 -5.77 38.84 -24.93
N LYS A 208 -4.79 38.57 -24.05
CA LYS A 208 -4.01 37.31 -24.07
C LYS A 208 -4.76 36.16 -23.42
N ILE A 209 -5.63 36.45 -22.45
CA ILE A 209 -6.46 35.47 -21.73
C ILE A 209 -7.48 34.82 -22.68
N LYS A 210 -8.17 35.61 -23.52
CA LYS A 210 -9.13 35.11 -24.53
C LYS A 210 -8.50 34.19 -25.58
N LYS A 211 -7.22 34.39 -25.90
CA LYS A 211 -6.48 33.55 -26.86
C LYS A 211 -6.09 32.19 -26.26
N VAL A 212 -5.92 32.11 -24.94
CA VAL A 212 -5.62 30.85 -24.24
C VAL A 212 -6.89 30.05 -23.95
N GLU A 213 -8.00 30.72 -23.61
CA GLU A 213 -9.32 30.09 -23.42
C GLU A 213 -9.88 29.49 -24.73
N SER A 214 -9.67 30.15 -25.87
CA SER A 214 -10.07 29.60 -27.18
C SER A 214 -9.25 28.37 -27.63
N ILE A 215 -8.01 28.21 -27.13
CA ILE A 215 -7.18 27.03 -27.40
C ILE A 215 -7.63 25.83 -26.53
N SER A 216 -8.06 26.07 -25.29
CA SER A 216 -8.50 24.98 -24.40
C SER A 216 -9.85 24.39 -24.84
N GLU A 217 -10.79 25.21 -25.34
CA GLU A 217 -12.06 24.72 -25.90
C GLU A 217 -11.88 23.88 -27.18
N HIS A 218 -10.89 24.23 -28.02
CA HIS A 218 -10.63 23.51 -29.28
C HIS A 218 -10.01 22.12 -29.07
N VAL A 219 -9.37 21.88 -27.92
CA VAL A 219 -8.78 20.58 -27.54
C VAL A 219 -9.83 19.63 -26.93
N LEU A 220 -10.90 20.16 -26.32
CA LEU A 220 -11.98 19.39 -25.71
C LEU A 220 -13.04 18.88 -26.70
N THR A 221 -13.13 19.45 -27.90
CA THR A 221 -14.22 19.21 -28.87
C THR A 221 -13.89 18.22 -30.00
N LYS A 222 -12.68 17.64 -30.06
CA LYS A 222 -12.37 16.58 -31.05
C LYS A 222 -12.78 15.19 -30.53
N PRO A 223 -13.84 14.55 -31.05
CA PRO A 223 -14.04 13.13 -30.80
C PRO A 223 -12.89 12.34 -31.46
N ARG A 224 -12.21 11.52 -30.65
CA ARG A 224 -11.19 10.57 -31.13
C ARG A 224 -11.90 9.54 -32.02
N ARG A 225 -11.77 9.70 -33.34
CA ARG A 225 -12.32 8.81 -34.37
C ARG A 225 -11.69 7.42 -34.23
N PHE A 226 -12.35 6.51 -33.51
CA PHE A 226 -12.07 5.09 -33.62
C PHE A 226 -12.60 4.64 -34.98
N GLN A 227 -11.70 4.42 -35.94
CA GLN A 227 -12.05 3.66 -37.14
C GLN A 227 -12.29 2.21 -36.71
N LYS A 228 -13.56 1.83 -36.60
CA LYS A 228 -13.96 0.43 -36.74
C LYS A 228 -13.94 0.14 -38.24
N ALA A 229 -13.07 -0.78 -38.66
CA ALA A 229 -13.21 -1.39 -39.98
C ALA A 229 -14.41 -2.33 -39.90
N ASP A 230 -15.42 -2.02 -40.72
CA ASP A 230 -16.60 -2.84 -40.94
C ASP A 230 -16.22 -4.11 -41.70
N THR A 231 -16.73 -5.24 -41.23
CA THR A 231 -17.14 -6.33 -42.12
C THR A 231 -18.51 -6.73 -41.61
N SER A 232 -19.54 -6.15 -42.22
CA SER A 232 -20.94 -6.49 -42.04
C SER A 232 -21.46 -7.10 -43.33
N GLU A 233 -21.91 -8.35 -43.28
CA GLU A 233 -22.96 -8.92 -44.14
C GLU A 233 -23.33 -10.29 -43.56
N SER A 234 -24.57 -10.68 -43.33
CA SER A 234 -25.89 -10.04 -43.44
C SER A 234 -26.87 -10.87 -42.61
N LEU A 235 -27.80 -10.19 -41.95
CA LEU A 235 -29.17 -10.56 -41.56
C LEU A 235 -29.69 -11.98 -41.90
N LYS A 236 -30.35 -12.62 -40.92
CA LYS A 236 -31.81 -12.85 -40.97
C LYS A 236 -32.38 -13.38 -39.65
N ASP A 237 -33.53 -12.81 -39.31
CA ASP A 237 -34.45 -13.15 -38.22
C ASP A 237 -34.95 -14.59 -38.26
N SER A 238 -35.22 -15.18 -37.10
CA SER A 238 -36.55 -15.76 -36.77
C SER A 238 -36.59 -16.32 -35.35
N GLU A 239 -37.71 -16.02 -34.71
CA GLU A 239 -38.16 -16.35 -33.35
C GLU A 239 -38.41 -17.87 -33.09
N PRO A 240 -38.74 -18.28 -31.85
CA PRO A 240 -38.32 -19.55 -31.26
C PRO A 240 -39.30 -20.70 -31.46
N LYS A 241 -38.79 -21.94 -31.41
CA LYS A 241 -39.62 -23.14 -31.17
C LYS A 241 -39.01 -24.04 -30.09
N LYS A 242 -39.85 -24.30 -29.08
CA LYS A 242 -39.75 -25.43 -28.15
C LYS A 242 -39.79 -26.75 -28.92
N ASP A 243 -39.04 -27.77 -28.48
CA ASP A 243 -39.60 -28.97 -27.84
C ASP A 243 -38.58 -30.11 -27.71
N THR A 244 -38.47 -30.59 -26.47
CA THR A 244 -38.35 -32.00 -26.03
C THR A 244 -37.44 -32.98 -26.78
N LYS A 245 -36.47 -33.57 -26.06
CA LYS A 245 -36.48 -35.01 -25.67
C LYS A 245 -35.28 -35.34 -24.77
N GLY A 246 -35.59 -36.03 -23.67
CA GLY A 246 -34.65 -36.47 -22.65
C GLY A 246 -33.72 -37.62 -23.05
N PRO A 247 -33.01 -38.18 -22.07
CA PRO A 247 -31.80 -38.98 -22.26
C PRO A 247 -32.12 -40.45 -22.56
N LYS A 248 -31.20 -41.16 -23.23
CA LYS A 248 -31.19 -42.63 -23.26
C LYS A 248 -29.80 -43.22 -22.96
N PRO A 249 -29.74 -44.44 -22.35
CA PRO A 249 -28.64 -44.86 -21.50
C PRO A 249 -27.84 -46.08 -22.04
N GLU A 250 -26.76 -46.37 -21.29
CA GLU A 250 -26.19 -47.68 -20.92
C GLU A 250 -25.81 -48.71 -22.00
N LYS A 251 -24.53 -49.10 -22.00
CA LYS A 251 -24.14 -50.52 -22.16
C LYS A 251 -23.00 -50.90 -21.21
N ARG A 252 -23.33 -51.79 -20.27
CA ARG A 252 -22.41 -52.64 -19.50
C ARG A 252 -21.48 -53.43 -20.42
N LYS A 253 -20.24 -53.65 -19.99
CA LYS A 253 -19.49 -54.87 -20.30
C LYS A 253 -18.94 -55.45 -19.00
N LEU A 254 -19.47 -56.62 -18.65
CA LEU A 254 -18.83 -57.62 -17.80
C LEU A 254 -17.62 -58.16 -18.57
N PHE A 255 -16.47 -58.23 -17.91
CA PHE A 255 -15.58 -59.40 -17.81
C PHE A 255 -14.58 -59.12 -16.68
#